data_AF-A0A418RPQ4-F1
#
_entry.id   AF-A0A418RPQ4-F1
#
_cell.length_a   1.000
_cell.length_b   1.000
_cell.length_c   1.000
_cell.angle_alpha   90.00
_cell.angle_beta   90.00
_cell.angle_gamma   90.00
#
_symmetry.space_group_name_H-M   'P 1'
#
loop_
_entity.id
_entity.type
_entity.pdbx_description
1 polymer ?
#
loop_
_entity_poly.entity_id
_entity_poly.type
_entity_poly.pdbx_seq_one_letter_code
_entity_poly.pdbx_strand_id
1 'polypeptide(L)'
;MPITTCISTQSYTPPPSCVSAINDTLKNAKPLHAMVGLATLVMAGIEQKALNTSVMTGAKPETPAFIPETQRSFSESVERNQRLDIDRLDLKILARIRAIGSYLDGWDDNNGRPATQQSISDAENFMWKLFPTVKEPFITLASDGEINFLWILPNFRLDLGIYGDGSYSYYGKTSGGEEFIADETPIDENLPEEILALITNKAA
;
A
#
# COMPACT_ATOMS: atom_id res chain seq x y z
N MET A 1 19.16 -42.28 29.94
CA MET A 1 17.89 -42.43 29.20
C MET A 1 17.92 -41.43 28.05
N PRO A 2 17.84 -41.84 26.78
CA PRO A 2 17.84 -40.88 25.67
C PRO A 2 16.44 -40.25 25.53
N ILE A 3 16.40 -38.94 25.38
CA ILE A 3 15.16 -38.19 25.08
C ILE A 3 15.04 -38.15 23.56
N THR A 4 14.05 -38.86 23.03
CA THR A 4 13.69 -38.84 21.62
C THR A 4 12.82 -37.61 21.37
N THR A 5 13.36 -36.60 20.69
CA THR A 5 12.62 -35.44 20.23
C THR A 5 11.96 -35.75 18.89
N CYS A 6 10.63 -35.85 18.86
CA CYS A 6 9.86 -35.95 17.63
C CYS A 6 9.72 -34.56 17.00
N ILE A 7 10.36 -34.34 15.85
CA ILE A 7 10.17 -33.15 15.02
C ILE A 7 8.95 -33.41 14.13
N SER A 8 7.86 -32.69 14.37
CA SER A 8 6.69 -32.67 13.50
C SER A 8 6.93 -31.66 12.38
N THR A 9 7.12 -32.14 11.15
CA THR A 9 7.16 -31.31 9.95
C THR A 9 5.74 -31.13 9.44
N GLN A 10 5.07 -30.04 9.82
CA GLN A 10 3.87 -29.61 9.11
C GLN A 10 4.31 -28.84 7.86
N SER A 11 4.00 -29.41 6.70
CA SER A 11 4.19 -28.76 5.40
C SER A 11 3.12 -27.69 5.21
N TYR A 12 3.55 -26.42 5.21
CA TYR A 12 2.70 -25.30 4.82
C TYR A 12 2.40 -25.39 3.32
N THR A 13 1.12 -25.46 2.97
CA THR A 13 0.66 -25.27 1.58
C THR A 13 0.00 -23.89 1.50
N PRO A 14 0.48 -22.98 0.63
CA PRO A 14 -0.16 -21.68 0.47
C PRO A 14 -1.56 -21.86 -0.13
N PRO A 15 -2.54 -21.02 0.26
CA PRO A 15 -3.88 -21.09 -0.29
C PRO A 15 -3.87 -20.80 -1.81
N PRO A 16 -4.76 -21.43 -2.59
CA PRO A 16 -4.84 -21.21 -4.02
C PRO A 16 -5.17 -19.74 -4.31
N SER A 17 -4.35 -19.12 -5.16
CA SER A 17 -4.57 -17.77 -5.66
C SER A 17 -5.96 -17.63 -6.29
N CYS A 18 -6.76 -16.67 -5.84
CA CYS A 18 -8.12 -16.37 -6.30
C CYS A 18 -8.25 -15.87 -7.77
N VAL A 19 -7.30 -16.19 -8.65
CA VAL A 19 -7.30 -15.72 -10.05
C VAL A 19 -8.25 -16.54 -10.94
N SER A 20 -8.77 -17.69 -10.49
CA SER A 20 -9.67 -18.52 -11.30
C SER A 20 -11.16 -18.14 -11.23
N ALA A 21 -11.61 -17.35 -10.24
CA ALA A 21 -13.05 -17.10 -10.04
C ALA A 21 -13.63 -15.95 -10.88
N ILE A 22 -12.79 -15.11 -11.51
CA ILE A 22 -13.27 -13.97 -12.31
C ILE A 22 -13.73 -14.39 -13.71
N ASN A 23 -13.18 -15.48 -14.26
CA ASN A 23 -13.45 -15.88 -15.65
C ASN A 23 -14.78 -16.63 -15.85
N ASP A 24 -15.35 -17.24 -14.82
CA ASP A 24 -16.59 -18.02 -14.97
C ASP A 24 -17.86 -17.17 -14.79
N THR A 25 -17.76 -16.02 -14.12
CA THR A 25 -18.93 -15.14 -13.89
C THR A 25 -19.28 -14.28 -15.12
N LEU A 26 -18.33 -14.03 -16.02
CA LEU A 26 -18.56 -13.22 -17.23
C LEU A 26 -19.18 -13.97 -18.42
N LYS A 27 -19.26 -15.30 -18.38
CA LYS A 27 -19.80 -16.10 -19.50
C LYS A 27 -21.32 -16.31 -19.47
N ASN A 28 -21.99 -16.02 -18.34
CA ASN A 28 -23.40 -16.36 -18.13
C ASN A 28 -24.33 -15.17 -17.81
N ALA A 29 -23.86 -13.93 -17.92
CA ALA A 29 -24.71 -12.76 -17.72
C ALA A 29 -25.63 -12.53 -18.93
N LYS A 30 -26.94 -12.75 -18.74
CA LYS A 30 -28.00 -12.33 -19.67
C LYS A 30 -28.02 -10.81 -19.83
N PRO A 31 -28.34 -10.27 -21.03
CA PRO A 31 -28.34 -8.83 -21.25
C PRO A 31 -29.52 -8.19 -20.53
N LEU A 32 -29.24 -7.31 -19.57
CA LEU A 32 -30.23 -6.41 -18.98
C LEU A 32 -30.38 -5.18 -19.88
N HIS A 33 -31.63 -4.86 -20.23
CA HIS A 33 -32.00 -3.67 -20.98
C HIS A 33 -31.48 -2.40 -20.30
N ALA A 34 -30.69 -1.60 -21.04
CA ALA A 34 -30.26 -0.28 -20.64
C ALA A 34 -31.45 0.70 -20.69
N MET A 35 -31.89 1.18 -19.52
CA MET A 35 -32.67 2.41 -19.41
C MET A 35 -31.69 3.59 -19.32
N VAL A 36 -31.75 4.46 -20.33
CA VAL A 36 -31.05 5.74 -20.38
C VAL A 36 -31.71 6.69 -19.37
N GLY A 37 -31.02 6.95 -18.27
CA GLY A 37 -31.34 8.03 -17.33
C GLY A 37 -30.37 9.19 -17.52
N LEU A 38 -30.85 10.28 -18.12
CA LEU A 38 -30.15 11.55 -18.28
C LEU A 38 -29.93 12.17 -16.89
N ALA A 39 -28.68 12.32 -16.44
CA ALA A 39 -28.35 13.12 -15.27
C ALA A 39 -27.96 14.55 -15.72
N THR A 40 -28.85 15.50 -15.46
CA THR A 40 -28.63 16.93 -15.68
C THR A 40 -27.65 17.47 -14.63
N LEU A 41 -26.47 17.91 -15.06
CA LEU A 41 -25.49 18.60 -14.22
C LEU A 41 -25.83 20.10 -14.15
N VAL A 42 -26.28 20.56 -12.98
CA VAL A 42 -26.46 21.99 -12.67
C VAL A 42 -25.12 22.52 -12.16
N MET A 43 -24.41 23.30 -12.98
CA MET A 43 -23.25 24.09 -12.52
C MET A 43 -23.73 25.48 -12.11
N ALA A 44 -23.70 25.74 -10.80
CA ALA A 44 -23.86 27.08 -10.24
C ALA A 44 -22.59 27.92 -10.50
N GLY A 45 -22.81 29.19 -10.84
CA GLY A 45 -21.83 30.09 -11.41
C GLY A 45 -20.75 30.60 -10.45
N ILE A 46 -19.62 30.95 -11.05
CA ILE A 46 -18.66 31.90 -10.51
C ILE A 46 -18.58 33.04 -11.54
N GLU A 47 -19.06 34.21 -11.14
CA GLU A 47 -18.90 35.46 -11.89
C GLU A 47 -17.43 35.87 -11.90
N GLN A 48 -16.86 36.09 -13.08
CA GLN A 48 -15.79 37.07 -13.25
C GLN A 48 -16.21 38.11 -14.27
N LYS A 49 -16.44 39.31 -13.74
CA LYS A 49 -16.77 40.54 -14.45
C LYS A 49 -15.45 41.19 -14.87
N ALA A 50 -15.14 41.21 -16.15
CA ALA A 50 -14.07 42.03 -16.71
C ALA A 50 -14.61 42.84 -17.89
N LEU A 51 -14.25 44.13 -17.88
CA LEU A 51 -14.80 45.21 -18.67
C LEU A 51 -14.64 45.04 -20.18
N ASN A 52 -15.63 45.56 -20.91
CA ASN A 52 -15.58 45.90 -22.34
C ASN A 52 -14.31 46.70 -22.69
N THR A 53 -13.58 46.23 -23.70
CA THR A 53 -12.78 47.10 -24.57
C THR A 53 -13.09 46.70 -26.01
N SER A 54 -13.41 47.70 -26.82
CA SER A 54 -13.86 47.57 -28.20
C SER A 54 -12.77 48.01 -29.18
N VAL A 55 -12.78 47.39 -30.36
CA VAL A 55 -12.28 47.84 -31.67
C VAL A 55 -10.81 47.57 -32.05
N MET A 56 -10.68 46.58 -32.95
CA MET A 56 -9.91 46.49 -34.21
C MET A 56 -8.44 46.93 -34.24
N THR A 57 -7.56 45.95 -34.51
CA THR A 57 -6.62 46.00 -35.65
C THR A 57 -6.23 44.58 -36.04
N GLY A 58 -6.16 44.32 -37.35
CA GLY A 58 -6.08 42.98 -37.93
C GLY A 58 -4.84 42.17 -37.52
N ALA A 59 -5.08 40.94 -37.10
CA ALA A 59 -4.15 39.84 -37.25
C ALA A 59 -4.96 38.64 -37.74
N LYS A 60 -4.52 38.07 -38.86
CA LYS A 60 -5.02 36.80 -39.40
C LYS A 60 -4.93 35.75 -38.28
N PRO A 61 -5.96 34.95 -38.00
CA PRO A 61 -5.83 33.87 -37.04
C PRO A 61 -4.85 32.86 -37.62
N GLU A 62 -3.61 32.88 -37.13
CA GLU A 62 -2.71 31.77 -37.31
C GLU A 62 -3.34 30.62 -36.53
N THR A 63 -3.87 29.65 -37.26
CA THR A 63 -4.21 28.34 -36.71
C THR A 63 -3.03 27.90 -35.85
N PRO A 64 -3.21 27.63 -34.54
CA PRO A 64 -2.11 27.15 -33.73
C PRO A 64 -1.54 25.92 -34.44
N ALA A 65 -0.29 26.04 -34.89
CA ALA A 65 0.36 24.97 -35.62
C ALA A 65 0.25 23.71 -34.76
N PHE A 66 -0.36 22.67 -35.32
CA PHE A 66 -0.27 21.35 -34.74
C PHE A 66 1.21 21.00 -34.74
N ILE A 67 1.86 21.05 -33.57
CA ILE A 67 3.25 20.65 -33.38
C ILE A 67 3.22 19.16 -33.04
N PRO A 68 3.44 18.25 -34.01
CA PRO A 68 3.48 16.80 -33.73
C PRO A 68 4.56 16.42 -32.71
N GLU A 69 5.57 17.26 -32.53
CA GLU A 69 6.69 17.09 -31.59
C GLU A 69 6.26 17.11 -30.11
N THR A 70 5.19 17.83 -29.78
CA THR A 70 4.65 17.88 -28.41
C THR A 70 3.88 16.61 -28.05
N GLN A 71 3.22 15.97 -29.02
CA GLN A 71 2.47 14.75 -28.77
C GLN A 71 3.41 13.56 -28.58
N ARG A 72 4.49 13.48 -29.38
CA ARG A 72 5.52 12.44 -29.23
C ARG A 72 6.27 12.55 -27.91
N SER A 73 6.71 13.75 -27.54
CA SER A 73 7.39 13.97 -26.25
C SER A 73 6.47 13.72 -25.04
N PHE A 74 5.18 14.02 -25.15
CA PHE A 74 4.18 13.67 -24.14
C PHE A 74 3.97 12.16 -24.05
N SER A 75 3.76 11.46 -25.17
CA SER A 75 3.61 10.00 -25.22
C SER A 75 4.85 9.27 -24.68
N GLU A 76 6.06 9.69 -25.05
CA GLU A 76 7.31 9.12 -24.55
C GLU A 76 7.56 9.43 -23.06
N SER A 77 7.01 10.53 -22.53
CA SER A 77 7.03 10.84 -21.09
C SER A 77 6.07 9.94 -20.32
N VAL A 78 4.86 9.73 -20.85
CA VAL A 78 3.84 8.86 -20.24
C VAL A 78 4.27 7.38 -20.29
N GLU A 79 4.87 6.90 -21.38
CA GLU A 79 5.38 5.53 -21.48
C GLU A 79 6.55 5.25 -20.53
N ARG A 80 7.46 6.23 -20.33
CA ARG A 80 8.52 6.11 -19.32
C ARG A 80 7.97 6.07 -17.89
N ASN A 81 6.89 6.81 -17.62
CA ASN A 81 6.21 6.82 -16.33
C ASN A 81 5.27 5.61 -16.12
N GLN A 82 4.95 4.85 -17.17
CA GLN A 82 4.09 3.65 -17.09
C GLN A 82 4.85 2.34 -16.85
N ARG A 83 6.19 2.36 -16.90
CA ARG A 83 6.94 1.28 -16.24
C ARG A 83 6.75 1.47 -14.74
N LEU A 84 5.75 0.78 -14.19
CA LEU A 84 5.70 0.44 -12.78
C LEU A 84 7.10 -0.03 -12.43
N ASP A 85 7.82 0.80 -11.69
CA ASP A 85 9.13 0.47 -11.19
C ASP A 85 8.91 -0.64 -10.15
N ILE A 86 8.93 -1.88 -10.65
CA ILE A 86 8.65 -3.10 -9.87
C ILE A 86 9.71 -3.25 -8.77
N ASP A 87 10.79 -2.47 -8.80
CA ASP A 87 11.83 -2.48 -7.79
C ASP A 87 11.59 -1.46 -6.66
N ARG A 88 10.52 -0.65 -6.74
CA ARG A 88 10.06 0.25 -5.67
C ARG A 88 9.53 -0.54 -4.47
N LEU A 89 10.42 -0.76 -3.50
CA LEU A 89 10.11 -1.45 -2.25
C LEU A 89 8.94 -0.78 -1.49
N ASP A 90 8.86 0.55 -1.52
CA ASP A 90 7.78 1.31 -0.92
C ASP A 90 6.41 0.97 -1.53
N LEU A 91 6.33 0.90 -2.86
CA LEU A 91 5.09 0.51 -3.54
C LEU A 91 4.71 -0.95 -3.24
N LYS A 92 5.68 -1.87 -3.16
CA LYS A 92 5.43 -3.27 -2.80
C LYS A 92 4.82 -3.40 -1.41
N ILE A 93 5.40 -2.70 -0.43
CA ILE A 93 4.95 -2.73 0.96
C ILE A 93 3.55 -2.13 1.08
N LEU A 94 3.31 -0.95 0.50
CA LEU A 94 1.99 -0.31 0.53
C LEU A 94 0.92 -1.17 -0.17
N ALA A 95 1.27 -1.79 -1.31
CA ALA A 95 0.35 -2.71 -1.98
C ALA A 95 0.03 -3.94 -1.12
N ARG A 96 1.02 -4.48 -0.37
CA ARG A 96 0.79 -5.60 0.54
C ARG A 96 -0.10 -5.23 1.72
N ILE A 97 0.10 -4.07 2.33
CA ILE A 97 -0.77 -3.55 3.41
C ILE A 97 -2.22 -3.45 2.91
N ARG A 98 -2.44 -2.88 1.72
CA ARG A 98 -3.77 -2.77 1.12
C ARG A 98 -4.38 -4.11 0.75
N ALA A 99 -3.57 -5.07 0.29
CA ALA A 99 -4.04 -6.42 0.00
C ALA A 99 -4.53 -7.12 1.27
N ILE A 100 -3.84 -6.96 2.40
CA ILE A 100 -4.29 -7.46 3.71
C ILE A 100 -5.63 -6.84 4.11
N GLY A 101 -5.83 -5.54 3.84
CA GLY A 101 -7.11 -4.86 4.09
C GLY A 101 -8.32 -5.41 3.33
N SER A 102 -8.12 -6.32 2.37
CA SER A 102 -9.21 -6.98 1.63
C SER A 102 -9.66 -8.31 2.25
N TYR A 103 -8.99 -8.77 3.30
CA TYR A 103 -9.34 -10.03 3.98
C TYR A 103 -10.71 -9.88 4.67
N LEU A 104 -11.49 -10.96 4.65
CA LEU A 104 -12.83 -10.99 5.24
C LEU A 104 -12.78 -11.55 6.67
N ASP A 105 -13.87 -11.40 7.42
CA ASP A 105 -14.05 -12.13 8.67
C ASP A 105 -13.85 -13.64 8.47
N GLY A 106 -13.10 -14.26 9.39
CA GLY A 106 -12.77 -15.68 9.35
C GLY A 106 -11.75 -16.08 8.28
N TRP A 107 -10.92 -15.14 7.78
CA TRP A 107 -9.93 -15.40 6.73
C TRP A 107 -8.90 -16.49 7.05
N ASP A 108 -8.70 -16.80 8.34
CA ASP A 108 -7.75 -17.79 8.84
C ASP A 108 -8.40 -19.12 9.28
N ASP A 109 -9.67 -19.35 8.93
CA ASP A 109 -10.48 -20.49 9.37
C ASP A 109 -10.62 -20.62 10.91
N ASN A 110 -10.26 -19.58 11.67
CA ASN A 110 -10.25 -19.56 13.14
C ASN A 110 -10.84 -18.26 13.72
N ASN A 111 -11.86 -17.71 13.06
CA ASN A 111 -12.52 -16.44 13.42
C ASN A 111 -11.59 -15.21 13.39
N GLY A 112 -10.56 -15.23 12.54
CA GLY A 112 -9.67 -14.10 12.31
C GLY A 112 -10.44 -12.86 11.89
N ARG A 113 -10.14 -11.74 12.54
CA ARG A 113 -10.77 -10.45 12.24
C ARG A 113 -10.07 -9.78 11.06
N PRO A 114 -10.81 -9.07 10.20
CA PRO A 114 -10.21 -8.25 9.15
C PRO A 114 -9.47 -7.07 9.78
N ALA A 115 -8.48 -6.54 9.06
CA ALA A 115 -7.88 -5.26 9.41
C ALA A 115 -8.94 -4.16 9.41
N THR A 116 -8.87 -3.25 10.39
CA THR A 116 -9.71 -2.05 10.37
C THR A 116 -9.14 -1.03 9.38
N GLN A 117 -9.97 -0.11 8.91
CA GLN A 117 -9.49 0.98 8.06
C GLN A 117 -8.42 1.83 8.78
N GLN A 118 -8.52 1.91 10.12
CA GLN A 118 -7.56 2.63 10.94
C GLN A 118 -6.23 1.87 11.05
N SER A 119 -6.23 0.55 11.25
CA SER A 119 -4.97 -0.23 11.27
C SER A 119 -4.25 -0.20 9.92
N ILE A 120 -4.98 -0.21 8.81
CA ILE A 120 -4.42 0.02 7.47
C ILE A 120 -3.78 1.40 7.36
N SER A 121 -4.50 2.45 7.75
CA SER A 121 -3.99 3.84 7.69
C SER A 121 -2.76 4.03 8.56
N ASP A 122 -2.77 3.52 9.79
CA ASP A 122 -1.67 3.62 10.74
C ASP A 122 -0.44 2.86 10.23
N ALA A 123 -0.64 1.67 9.64
CA ALA A 123 0.42 0.88 9.03
C ALA A 123 1.06 1.58 7.82
N GLU A 124 0.25 2.20 6.95
CA GLU A 124 0.78 3.01 5.84
C GLU A 124 1.58 4.21 6.36
N ASN A 125 1.04 4.96 7.32
CA ASN A 125 1.71 6.12 7.94
C ASN A 125 3.02 5.73 8.60
N PHE A 126 3.04 4.61 9.33
CA PHE A 126 4.25 4.09 9.95
C PHE A 126 5.35 3.81 8.91
N MET A 127 5.01 3.13 7.82
CA MET A 127 5.98 2.80 6.77
C MET A 127 6.48 4.02 6.01
N TRP A 128 5.64 5.05 5.81
CA TRP A 128 6.06 6.31 5.19
C TRP A 128 7.21 6.99 5.94
N LYS A 129 7.29 6.84 7.27
CA LYS A 129 8.40 7.38 8.08
C LYS A 129 9.72 6.63 7.86
N LEU A 130 9.66 5.38 7.41
CA LEU A 130 10.84 4.51 7.27
C LEU A 130 11.40 4.48 5.83
N PHE A 131 10.63 4.91 4.83
CA PHE A 131 11.11 4.97 3.45
C PHE A 131 12.10 6.11 3.20
N PRO A 132 13.03 5.95 2.25
CA PRO A 132 13.28 4.76 1.40
C PRO A 132 14.31 3.78 1.99
N THR A 133 14.68 3.93 3.26
CA THR A 133 15.91 3.32 3.80
C THR A 133 15.68 1.95 4.41
N VAL A 134 14.45 1.55 4.70
CA VAL A 134 14.13 0.30 5.39
C VAL A 134 14.39 -0.94 4.53
N LYS A 135 14.85 -2.02 5.17
CA LYS A 135 14.88 -3.38 4.60
C LYS A 135 13.46 -3.93 4.53
N GLU A 136 13.20 -4.80 3.57
CA GLU A 136 11.87 -5.38 3.36
C GLU A 136 11.41 -6.22 4.58
N PRO A 137 10.27 -5.89 5.22
CA PRO A 137 9.64 -6.74 6.22
C PRO A 137 8.73 -7.79 5.59
N PHE A 138 8.48 -8.88 6.32
CA PHE A 138 7.29 -9.69 6.10
C PHE A 138 6.08 -8.99 6.71
N ILE A 139 4.98 -8.90 5.96
CA ILE A 139 3.76 -8.22 6.41
C ILE A 139 2.62 -9.22 6.47
N THR A 140 2.02 -9.34 7.66
CA THR A 140 0.97 -10.30 7.98
C THR A 140 -0.19 -9.62 8.71
N LEU A 141 -1.35 -10.27 8.70
CA LEU A 141 -2.49 -9.90 9.53
C LEU A 141 -2.54 -10.85 10.73
N ALA A 142 -2.63 -10.32 11.94
CA ALA A 142 -2.90 -11.11 13.14
C ALA A 142 -4.39 -11.44 13.23
N SER A 143 -4.74 -12.50 13.98
CA SER A 143 -6.13 -12.99 14.08
C SER A 143 -7.09 -11.98 14.76
N ASP A 144 -6.59 -10.97 15.45
CA ASP A 144 -7.36 -9.88 16.06
C ASP A 144 -7.55 -8.65 15.17
N GLY A 145 -6.92 -8.61 13.99
CA GLY A 145 -7.03 -7.51 13.03
C GLY A 145 -5.83 -6.56 13.02
N GLU A 146 -4.79 -6.83 13.82
CA GLU A 146 -3.55 -6.06 13.83
C GLU A 146 -2.67 -6.37 12.61
N ILE A 147 -2.01 -5.34 12.06
CA ILE A 147 -1.06 -5.52 10.96
C ILE A 147 0.34 -5.65 11.55
N ASN A 148 0.98 -6.80 11.31
CA ASN A 148 2.31 -7.08 11.83
C ASN A 148 3.38 -6.94 10.76
N PHE A 149 4.50 -6.34 11.15
CA PHE A 149 5.73 -6.23 10.40
C PHE A 149 6.82 -7.06 11.08
N LEU A 150 7.38 -8.00 10.34
CA LEU A 150 8.42 -8.90 10.83
C LEU A 150 9.69 -8.74 10.02
N TRP A 151 10.76 -8.26 10.66
CA TRP A 151 12.11 -8.30 10.11
C TRP A 151 12.87 -9.49 10.68
N ILE A 152 13.40 -10.34 9.80
CA ILE A 152 14.32 -11.43 10.17
C ILE A 152 15.64 -11.16 9.45
N LEU A 153 16.62 -10.66 10.20
CA LEU A 153 17.95 -10.28 9.70
C LEU A 153 19.02 -11.18 10.36
N PRO A 154 20.26 -11.26 9.81
CA PRO A 154 21.27 -12.18 10.32
C PRO A 154 21.59 -12.06 11.82
N ASN A 155 21.53 -10.85 12.37
CA ASN A 155 21.85 -10.57 13.78
C ASN A 155 20.71 -9.90 14.55
N PHE A 156 19.50 -9.84 13.96
CA PHE A 156 18.39 -9.12 14.56
C PHE A 156 17.05 -9.66 14.08
N ARG A 157 16.10 -9.81 15.00
CA ARG A 157 14.69 -10.05 14.69
C ARG A 157 13.86 -8.93 15.30
N LEU A 158 12.89 -8.41 14.57
CA LEU A 158 11.92 -7.43 15.05
C LEU A 158 10.52 -7.87 14.64
N ASP A 159 9.63 -8.01 15.61
CA ASP A 159 8.19 -8.23 15.44
C ASP A 159 7.47 -6.97 15.92
N LEU A 160 6.68 -6.33 15.06
CA LEU A 160 6.03 -5.05 15.34
C LEU A 160 4.56 -5.13 14.92
N GLY A 161 3.64 -4.87 15.84
CA GLY A 161 2.19 -4.90 15.60
C GLY A 161 1.59 -3.49 15.59
N ILE A 162 0.74 -3.21 14.61
CA ILE A 162 -0.06 -1.97 14.53
C ILE A 162 -1.49 -2.26 14.97
N TYR A 163 -1.91 -1.61 16.06
CA TYR A 163 -3.22 -1.79 16.67
C TYR A 163 -4.37 -1.19 15.85
N GLY A 164 -4.13 -0.05 15.20
CA GLY A 164 -5.18 0.73 14.54
C GLY A 164 -5.95 1.65 15.49
N ASP A 165 -5.34 2.02 16.61
CA ASP A 165 -5.83 3.03 17.55
C ASP A 165 -4.88 4.23 17.65
N GLY A 166 -3.97 4.38 16.67
CA GLY A 166 -2.90 5.37 16.71
C GLY A 166 -1.68 4.94 17.54
N SER A 167 -1.55 3.65 17.89
CA SER A 167 -0.38 3.10 18.56
C SER A 167 0.17 1.81 17.92
N TYR A 168 1.38 1.42 18.33
CA TYR A 168 2.05 0.18 17.94
C TYR A 168 2.82 -0.42 19.11
N SER A 169 3.11 -1.72 19.02
CA SER A 169 4.02 -2.42 19.92
C SER A 169 5.12 -3.11 19.14
N TYR A 170 6.22 -3.43 19.82
CA TYR A 170 7.27 -4.22 19.20
C TYR A 170 8.06 -5.05 20.20
N TYR A 171 8.59 -6.15 19.70
CA TYR A 171 9.62 -6.96 20.33
C TYR A 171 10.77 -7.20 19.35
N GLY A 172 11.94 -6.70 19.71
CA GLY A 172 13.19 -6.87 18.99
C GLY A 172 14.21 -7.66 19.79
N LYS A 173 15.03 -8.47 19.12
CA LYS A 173 16.12 -9.22 19.76
C LYS A 173 17.33 -9.35 18.86
N THR A 174 18.51 -9.02 19.37
CA THR A 174 19.79 -9.23 18.68
C THR A 174 20.32 -10.65 18.91
N SER A 175 21.25 -11.10 18.05
CA SER A 175 21.95 -12.38 18.25
C SER A 175 22.80 -12.41 19.52
N GLY A 176 23.19 -11.25 20.06
CA GLY A 176 23.88 -11.10 21.33
C GLY A 176 22.98 -11.18 22.56
N GLY A 177 21.65 -11.28 22.37
CA GLY A 177 20.68 -11.38 23.45
C GLY A 177 20.16 -10.04 23.99
N GLU A 178 20.53 -8.92 23.37
CA GLU A 178 19.93 -7.62 23.67
C GLU A 178 18.48 -7.60 23.17
N GLU A 179 17.57 -7.09 24.00
CA GLU A 179 16.14 -7.04 23.73
C GLU A 179 15.66 -5.60 23.70
N PHE A 180 14.76 -5.32 22.76
CA PHE A 180 14.04 -4.06 22.65
C PHE A 180 12.56 -4.36 22.77
N ILE A 181 11.87 -3.72 23.70
CA ILE A 181 10.44 -3.94 23.91
C ILE A 181 9.76 -2.63 24.21
N ALA A 182 8.64 -2.38 23.54
CA ALA A 182 7.70 -1.35 23.91
C ALA A 182 6.30 -1.78 23.52
N ASP A 183 5.33 -1.20 24.20
CA ASP A 183 3.91 -1.42 23.99
C ASP A 183 3.20 -0.05 24.00
N GLU A 184 2.03 0.03 23.38
CA GLU A 184 1.19 1.24 23.28
C GLU A 184 1.98 2.49 22.84
N THR A 185 3.00 2.32 21.98
CA THR A 185 3.84 3.42 21.51
C THR A 185 3.08 4.25 20.46
N PRO A 186 2.99 5.58 20.59
CA PRO A 186 2.26 6.41 19.63
C PRO A 186 2.77 6.23 18.20
N ILE A 187 1.86 6.16 17.22
CA ILE A 187 2.20 5.94 15.81
C ILE A 187 3.07 7.05 15.22
N ASP A 188 3.07 8.24 15.81
CA ASP A 188 3.92 9.37 15.40
C ASP A 188 5.32 9.32 16.02
N GLU A 189 5.52 8.50 17.06
CA GLU A 189 6.82 8.28 17.67
C GLU A 189 7.70 7.42 16.75
N ASN A 190 9.00 7.72 16.74
CA ASN A 190 9.96 6.95 15.96
C ASN A 190 10.45 5.74 16.75
N LEU A 191 10.79 4.66 16.04
CA LEU A 191 11.56 3.59 16.64
C LEU A 191 12.89 4.12 17.22
N PRO A 192 13.41 3.51 18.30
CA PRO A 192 14.75 3.81 18.81
C PRO A 192 15.80 3.79 17.70
N GLU A 193 16.77 4.70 17.78
CA GLU A 193 17.82 4.85 16.75
C GLU A 193 18.60 3.54 16.53
N GLU A 194 18.76 2.74 17.59
CA GLU A 194 19.41 1.44 17.57
C GLU A 194 18.64 0.44 16.69
N ILE A 195 17.31 0.41 16.79
CA ILE A 195 16.48 -0.44 15.94
C ILE A 195 16.54 0.06 14.50
N LEU A 196 16.41 1.37 14.29
CA LEU A 196 16.48 1.99 12.96
C LEU A 196 17.81 1.67 12.27
N ALA A 197 18.92 1.70 12.98
CA ALA A 197 20.23 1.34 12.45
C ALA A 197 20.29 -0.12 11.96
N LEU A 198 19.54 -1.03 12.60
CA LEU A 198 19.52 -2.45 12.25
C LEU A 198 18.62 -2.75 11.04
N ILE A 199 17.46 -2.10 10.97
CA ILE A 199 16.45 -2.36 9.93
C ILE A 199 16.59 -1.47 8.69
N THR A 200 17.49 -0.48 8.68
CA THR A 200 17.74 0.35 7.50
C THR A 200 18.99 -0.09 6.72
N ASN A 201 19.07 0.33 5.46
CA ASN A 201 20.17 0.11 4.52
C ASN A 201 21.33 1.09 4.74
N LYS A 202 21.48 1.70 5.93
CA LYS A 202 22.68 2.46 6.24
C LYS A 202 23.87 1.51 6.13
N ALA A 203 24.78 1.81 5.20
CA ALA A 203 26.10 1.19 5.20
C ALA A 203 26.75 1.49 6.55
N ALA A 204 27.06 0.43 7.29
CA ALA A 204 27.92 0.51 8.46
C ALA A 204 29.33 0.98 8.05
#